data_AF-A0A0F9N7Q5-F1
#
_entry.id   AF-A0A0F9N7Q5-F1
#
_cell.length_a   1.000
_cell.length_b   1.000
_cell.length_c   1.000
_cell.angle_alpha   90.00
_cell.angle_beta   90.00
_cell.angle_gamma   90.00
#
_symmetry.space_group_name_H-M   'P 1'
#
loop_
_entity.id
_entity.type
_entity.pdbx_description
1 polymer ?
#
loop_
_entity_poly.entity_id
_entity_poly.type
_entity_poly.pdbx_seq_one_letter_code
_entity_poly.pdbx_strand_id
1 'polypeptide(L)'
;VGYSVLTLAREAMGLGLGMETFQSRFYGAGTNLGAIFQHPGRLSQQAHDNLQKDLTEKYAGLAKSQKAIILEEGMTYKKVGMPLNDAQFLESRTFQVVEIARWFNLPPHKLKELSKATFSNIEQQQIEFVQDTIRPWLVRWEQHTSWKLLDEGERRRLFAEFMIDALLRGDIETRNAALSTQRMNGAINANEWRAMLNMNPIPGRAGTLYWQPLNMTDAGEPDTIAASEEPPAPDDDEEEENSLSPKEQRQRRTVQSRRRVAQAYKSVFMSAVQRILAKETKAIRRLAKKNFSERQLGEFVFDINQYYKTFRNTISKEIGGVYSQYGEAIYPMAADEINADVEPTAEYMAYVAEFTETTTKRYVSSSVAQLTKVAKEEDPLAAIEERLEHWEETRAEQIASREIVDGEAGFAQFVYYSFGFSTVWVTFGKNCPYCDSLDGMVISRGMNFLSAGQAFQPEGADSPLVVSGNVSHPGAHGGCDCSVMAGI
;
A
#
# COMPACT_ATOMS: atom_id res chain seq x y z
N VAL A 1 39.78 21.96 -3.40
CA VAL A 1 38.98 23.07 -3.95
C VAL A 1 37.53 22.61 -4.04
N GLY A 2 36.58 23.36 -3.50
CA GLY A 2 35.15 23.05 -3.59
C GLY A 2 34.47 23.96 -4.60
N TYR A 3 33.57 23.42 -5.41
CA TYR A 3 32.76 24.19 -6.36
C TYR A 3 31.34 24.35 -5.82
N SER A 4 30.79 25.56 -5.94
CA SER A 4 29.38 25.80 -5.61
C SER A 4 28.47 25.17 -6.66
N VAL A 5 27.45 24.43 -6.22
CA VAL A 5 26.43 23.85 -7.10
C VAL A 5 25.75 24.93 -7.93
N LEU A 6 25.51 26.12 -7.35
CA LEU A 6 24.92 27.26 -8.05
C LEU A 6 25.80 27.75 -9.21
N THR A 7 27.12 27.72 -9.05
CA THR A 7 28.05 28.14 -10.09
C THR A 7 28.04 27.16 -11.27
N LEU A 8 27.95 25.86 -10.98
CA LEU A 8 27.90 24.81 -12.00
C LEU A 8 26.53 24.76 -12.70
N ALA A 9 25.45 24.95 -11.95
CA ALA A 9 24.07 24.89 -12.43
C ALA A 9 23.53 26.19 -13.02
N ARG A 10 24.36 27.24 -13.16
CA ARG A 10 23.90 28.61 -13.46
C ARG A 10 23.05 28.72 -14.73
N GLU A 11 23.38 27.96 -15.77
CA GLU A 11 22.66 28.00 -17.05
C GLU A 11 21.30 27.30 -16.93
N ALA A 12 21.24 26.15 -16.26
CA ALA A 12 20.00 25.41 -16.02
C ALA A 12 19.03 26.22 -15.14
N MET A 13 19.53 26.83 -14.07
CA MET A 13 18.73 27.71 -13.21
C MET A 13 18.33 29.01 -13.94
N GLY A 14 19.23 29.57 -14.75
CA GLY A 14 18.95 30.75 -15.58
C GLY A 14 17.84 30.50 -16.59
N LEU A 15 17.83 29.33 -17.24
CA LEU A 15 16.75 28.89 -18.11
C LEU A 15 15.41 28.80 -17.35
N GLY A 16 15.44 28.23 -16.13
CA GLY A 16 14.30 28.17 -15.22
C GLY A 16 13.67 29.54 -14.96
N LEU A 17 14.49 30.50 -14.51
CA LEU A 17 14.10 31.88 -14.25
C LEU A 17 13.56 32.59 -15.50
N GLY A 18 14.19 32.37 -16.65
CA GLY A 18 13.76 32.91 -17.93
C GLY A 18 12.37 32.42 -18.32
N MET A 19 12.13 31.13 -18.17
CA MET A 19 10.83 30.52 -18.44
C MET A 19 9.75 30.99 -17.46
N GLU A 20 10.04 31.07 -16.16
CA GLU A 20 9.08 31.62 -15.18
C GLU A 20 8.74 33.08 -15.48
N THR A 21 9.74 33.90 -15.83
CA THR A 21 9.53 35.29 -16.20
C THR A 21 8.68 35.40 -17.47
N PHE A 22 8.96 34.58 -18.48
CA PHE A 22 8.18 34.53 -19.69
C PHE A 22 6.73 34.10 -19.41
N GLN A 23 6.51 33.04 -18.64
CA GLN A 23 5.18 32.56 -18.26
C GLN A 23 4.41 33.59 -17.44
N SER A 24 5.06 34.20 -16.44
CA SER A 24 4.45 35.25 -15.61
C SER A 24 4.01 36.45 -16.45
N ARG A 25 4.86 36.90 -17.39
CA ARG A 25 4.50 37.96 -18.34
C ARG A 25 3.42 37.53 -19.31
N PHE A 26 3.48 36.29 -19.79
CA PHE A 26 2.49 35.72 -20.70
C PHE A 26 1.09 35.72 -20.06
N TYR A 27 0.96 35.20 -18.84
CA TYR A 27 -0.31 35.22 -18.11
C TYR A 27 -0.69 36.63 -17.65
N GLY A 28 0.27 37.42 -17.14
CA GLY A 28 0.02 38.77 -16.61
C GLY A 28 -0.44 39.78 -17.65
N ALA A 29 -0.02 39.64 -18.91
CA ALA A 29 -0.47 40.49 -20.01
C ALA A 29 -1.90 40.13 -20.53
N GLY A 30 -2.45 38.98 -20.14
CA GLY A 30 -3.78 38.53 -20.54
C GLY A 30 -3.85 37.88 -21.93
N THR A 31 -5.06 37.69 -22.46
CA THR A 31 -5.32 36.96 -23.73
C THR A 31 -4.91 37.68 -25.01
N ASN A 32 -4.29 38.85 -24.90
CA ASN A 32 -3.99 39.75 -26.02
C ASN A 32 -2.55 39.61 -26.54
N LEU A 33 -1.75 38.69 -25.98
CA LEU A 33 -0.49 38.29 -26.59
C LEU A 33 -0.74 37.72 -27.99
N GLY A 34 -0.12 38.34 -28.98
CA GLY A 34 -0.27 37.94 -30.39
C GLY A 34 -1.50 38.55 -31.10
N ALA A 35 -2.16 39.56 -30.53
CA ALA A 35 -3.20 40.28 -31.26
C ALA A 35 -2.60 41.14 -32.39
N ILE A 36 -3.00 40.88 -33.63
CA ILE A 36 -2.68 41.74 -34.77
C ILE A 36 -3.93 42.57 -35.08
N PHE A 37 -3.80 43.88 -34.92
CA PHE A 37 -4.79 44.85 -35.35
C PHE A 37 -4.44 45.33 -36.75
N GLN A 38 -5.31 45.03 -37.72
CA GLN A 38 -5.10 45.41 -39.12
C GLN A 38 -6.09 46.51 -39.50
N HIS A 39 -5.55 47.70 -39.81
CA HIS A 39 -6.31 48.85 -40.29
C HIS A 39 -6.34 48.86 -41.84
N PRO A 40 -7.50 49.12 -42.48
CA PRO A 40 -7.63 49.06 -43.94
C PRO A 40 -6.98 50.22 -44.71
N GLY A 41 -6.72 51.36 -44.05
CA GLY A 41 -6.12 52.57 -44.64
C GLY A 41 -4.86 53.07 -43.91
N ARG A 42 -4.39 54.28 -44.25
CA ARG A 42 -3.27 54.96 -43.56
C ARG A 42 -3.80 55.83 -42.41
N LEU A 43 -3.30 55.60 -41.21
CA LEU A 43 -3.54 56.45 -40.04
C LEU A 43 -2.59 57.66 -40.05
N SER A 44 -3.05 58.80 -39.54
CA SER A 44 -2.17 59.91 -39.20
C SER A 44 -1.35 59.55 -37.95
N GLN A 45 -0.19 60.19 -37.77
CA GLN A 45 0.69 59.92 -36.61
C GLN A 45 -0.06 60.10 -35.28
N GLN A 46 -0.88 61.15 -35.19
CA GLN A 46 -1.65 61.45 -33.99
C GLN A 46 -2.77 60.44 -33.73
N ALA A 47 -3.42 59.93 -34.78
CA ALA A 47 -4.43 58.87 -34.65
C ALA A 47 -3.81 57.53 -34.24
N HIS A 48 -2.63 57.20 -34.78
CA HIS A 48 -1.85 56.02 -34.40
C HIS A 48 -1.50 56.04 -32.90
N ASP A 49 -0.96 57.15 -32.41
CA ASP A 49 -0.49 57.25 -31.02
C ASP A 49 -1.66 57.21 -30.02
N ASN A 50 -2.79 57.83 -30.38
CA ASN A 50 -4.03 57.73 -29.60
C ASN A 50 -4.55 56.29 -29.55
N LEU A 51 -4.57 55.60 -30.70
CA LEU A 51 -5.02 54.20 -30.79
C LEU A 51 -4.12 53.26 -29.97
N GLN A 52 -2.80 53.44 -30.06
CA GLN A 52 -1.84 52.65 -29.28
C GLN A 52 -2.05 52.84 -27.77
N LYS A 53 -2.25 54.09 -27.35
CA LYS A 53 -2.50 54.43 -25.94
C LYS A 53 -3.81 53.83 -25.45
N ASP A 54 -4.90 54.01 -26.19
CA ASP A 54 -6.22 53.47 -25.87
C ASP A 54 -6.21 51.95 -25.80
N LEU A 55 -5.51 51.28 -26.74
CA LEU A 55 -5.40 49.83 -26.75
C LEU A 55 -4.67 49.32 -25.50
N THR A 56 -3.57 49.98 -25.14
CA THR A 56 -2.77 49.63 -23.96
C THR A 56 -3.54 49.90 -22.68
N GLU A 57 -4.18 51.06 -22.54
CA GLU A 57 -4.92 51.44 -21.34
C GLU A 57 -6.22 50.63 -21.15
N LYS A 58 -6.93 50.28 -22.21
CA LYS A 58 -8.24 49.60 -22.10
C LYS A 58 -8.14 48.09 -22.10
N TYR A 59 -7.11 47.52 -22.71
CA TYR A 59 -7.04 46.07 -22.97
C TYR A 59 -5.75 45.38 -22.51
N ALA A 60 -4.72 46.10 -22.03
CA ALA A 60 -3.55 45.45 -21.44
C ALA A 60 -3.77 45.05 -19.97
N GLY A 61 -3.27 43.87 -19.61
CA GLY A 61 -3.21 43.37 -18.24
C GLY A 61 -4.31 42.36 -17.90
N LEU A 62 -4.01 41.50 -16.93
CA LEU A 62 -4.86 40.38 -16.51
C LEU A 62 -6.31 40.79 -16.19
N ALA A 63 -6.51 41.91 -15.49
CA ALA A 63 -7.85 42.40 -15.11
C ALA A 63 -8.74 42.79 -16.31
N LYS A 64 -8.16 42.98 -17.49
CA LYS A 64 -8.85 43.43 -18.72
C LYS A 64 -8.90 42.34 -19.80
N SER A 65 -8.42 41.14 -19.48
CA SER A 65 -8.30 39.99 -20.39
C SER A 65 -9.62 39.42 -20.93
N GLN A 66 -10.77 39.80 -20.37
CA GLN A 66 -12.09 39.40 -20.88
C GLN A 66 -12.93 40.59 -21.37
N LYS A 67 -12.34 41.78 -21.52
CA LYS A 67 -13.06 42.92 -22.07
C LYS A 67 -13.25 42.74 -23.56
N ALA A 68 -14.49 42.91 -24.02
CA ALA A 68 -14.80 42.95 -25.44
C ALA A 68 -14.06 44.11 -26.10
N ILE A 69 -13.31 43.80 -27.17
CA ILE A 69 -12.55 44.78 -27.92
C ILE A 69 -13.50 45.47 -28.91
N ILE A 70 -13.60 46.79 -28.81
CA ILE A 70 -14.32 47.62 -29.77
C ILE A 70 -13.35 48.00 -30.90
N LEU A 71 -13.76 47.78 -32.15
CA LEU A 71 -12.98 48.08 -33.35
C LEU A 71 -13.67 49.21 -34.12
N GLU A 72 -12.93 50.27 -34.43
CA GLU A 72 -13.41 51.44 -35.17
C GLU A 72 -12.84 51.43 -36.60
N GLU A 73 -13.41 52.24 -37.51
CA GLU A 73 -12.93 52.45 -38.88
C GLU A 73 -12.67 51.18 -39.72
N GLY A 74 -13.44 50.11 -39.49
CA GLY A 74 -13.30 48.86 -40.24
C GLY A 74 -12.04 48.06 -39.90
N MET A 75 -11.42 48.33 -38.74
CA MET A 75 -10.30 47.52 -38.24
C MET A 75 -10.70 46.05 -38.04
N THR A 76 -9.74 45.17 -38.30
CA THR A 76 -9.91 43.72 -38.05
C THR A 76 -8.97 43.26 -36.94
N TYR A 77 -9.50 42.41 -36.06
CA TYR A 77 -8.75 41.77 -34.99
C TYR A 77 -8.42 40.33 -35.37
N LYS A 78 -7.12 40.02 -35.46
CA LYS A 78 -6.63 38.65 -35.66
C LYS A 78 -5.94 38.19 -34.39
N LYS A 79 -6.51 37.20 -33.72
CA LYS A 79 -5.89 36.55 -32.57
C LYS A 79 -4.85 35.54 -33.07
N VAL A 80 -3.56 35.81 -32.87
CA VAL A 80 -2.52 34.78 -32.99
C VAL A 80 -2.49 34.04 -31.66
N GLY A 81 -3.35 33.04 -31.52
CA GLY A 81 -3.37 32.18 -30.33
C GLY A 81 -2.29 31.10 -30.44
N MET A 82 -1.51 30.90 -29.38
CA MET A 82 -0.75 29.67 -29.17
C MET A 82 -1.56 28.79 -28.21
N PRO A 83 -2.04 27.60 -28.63
CA PRO A 83 -2.71 26.69 -27.71
C PRO A 83 -1.73 26.28 -26.60
N LEU A 84 -2.14 26.42 -25.33
CA LEU A 84 -1.28 26.12 -24.18
C LEU A 84 -0.87 24.64 -24.11
N ASN A 85 -1.69 23.73 -24.64
CA ASN A 85 -1.36 22.31 -24.79
C ASN A 85 -0.25 22.08 -25.81
N ASP A 86 -0.21 22.87 -26.90
CA ASP A 86 0.84 22.74 -27.92
C ASP A 86 2.18 23.29 -27.43
N ALA A 87 2.15 24.16 -26.42
CA ALA A 87 3.31 24.84 -25.87
C ALA A 87 4.03 24.06 -24.74
N GLN A 88 3.54 22.88 -24.35
CA GLN A 88 4.16 21.96 -23.36
C GLN A 88 4.68 22.65 -22.08
N PHE A 89 3.97 23.69 -21.62
CA PHE A 89 4.46 24.54 -20.53
C PHE A 89 4.45 23.83 -19.17
N LEU A 90 3.48 22.95 -18.95
CA LEU A 90 3.37 22.18 -17.71
C LEU A 90 4.50 21.14 -17.63
N GLU A 91 4.74 20.41 -18.71
CA GLU A 91 5.82 19.43 -18.84
C GLU A 91 7.17 20.09 -18.64
N SER A 92 7.37 21.28 -19.23
CA SER A 92 8.62 22.03 -19.08
C SER A 92 8.82 22.52 -17.64
N ARG A 93 7.76 22.91 -16.92
CA ARG A 93 7.81 23.27 -15.50
C ARG A 93 8.11 22.07 -14.61
N THR A 94 7.49 20.93 -14.88
CA THR A 94 7.80 19.66 -14.21
C THR A 94 9.25 19.25 -14.43
N PHE A 95 9.75 19.37 -15.67
CA PHE A 95 11.13 19.03 -16.00
C PHE A 95 12.14 19.93 -15.26
N GLN A 96 11.85 21.21 -15.07
CA GLN A 96 12.70 22.11 -14.27
C GLN A 96 12.88 21.64 -12.83
N VAL A 97 11.83 21.12 -12.19
CA VAL A 97 11.92 20.58 -10.83
C VAL A 97 12.90 19.42 -10.79
N VAL A 98 12.80 18.51 -11.76
CA VAL A 98 13.71 17.35 -11.89
C VAL A 98 15.15 17.81 -12.20
N GLU A 99 15.31 18.80 -13.07
CA GLU A 99 16.63 19.34 -13.43
C GLU A 99 17.34 19.98 -12.23
N ILE A 100 16.62 20.73 -11.41
CA ILE A 100 17.16 21.25 -10.14
C ILE A 100 17.50 20.10 -9.20
N ALA A 101 16.62 19.10 -9.07
CA ALA A 101 16.84 17.95 -8.21
C ALA A 101 18.15 17.22 -8.55
N ARG A 102 18.45 17.03 -9.84
CA ARG A 102 19.69 16.39 -10.33
C ARG A 102 20.96 17.06 -9.82
N TRP A 103 21.01 18.40 -9.83
CA TRP A 103 22.19 19.14 -9.37
C TRP A 103 22.51 18.92 -7.89
N PHE A 104 21.50 18.63 -7.08
CA PHE A 104 21.65 18.33 -5.65
C PHE A 104 21.68 16.83 -5.35
N ASN A 105 21.68 15.98 -6.39
CA ASN A 105 21.49 14.54 -6.27
C ASN A 105 20.24 14.18 -5.43
N LEU A 106 19.16 14.96 -5.55
CA LEU A 106 17.92 14.75 -4.82
C LEU A 106 16.93 13.95 -5.66
N PRO A 107 16.26 12.94 -5.08
CA PRO A 107 15.16 12.29 -5.77
C PRO A 107 13.94 13.23 -5.85
N PRO A 108 13.19 13.24 -6.97
CA PRO A 108 12.11 14.20 -7.21
C PRO A 108 11.00 14.23 -6.14
N HIS A 109 10.71 13.10 -5.50
CA HIS A 109 9.68 13.01 -4.46
C HIS A 109 9.98 13.93 -3.26
N LYS A 110 11.25 14.26 -2.99
CA LYS A 110 11.65 15.22 -1.94
C LYS A 110 11.24 16.65 -2.26
N LEU A 111 11.09 16.98 -3.54
CA LEU A 111 10.57 18.26 -4.01
C LEU A 111 9.06 18.23 -4.22
N LYS A 112 8.37 17.20 -3.70
CA LYS A 112 6.94 16.94 -3.86
C LYS A 112 6.52 16.74 -5.32
N GLU A 113 7.44 16.35 -6.19
CA GLU A 113 7.06 15.87 -7.52
C GLU A 113 6.91 14.34 -7.49
N LEU A 114 5.66 13.89 -7.58
CA LEU A 114 5.20 12.51 -7.46
C LEU A 114 4.51 12.00 -8.72
N SER A 115 4.49 12.76 -9.82
CA SER A 115 3.77 12.40 -11.06
C SER A 115 4.13 11.02 -11.63
N LYS A 116 5.32 10.49 -11.31
CA LYS A 116 5.80 9.16 -11.71
C LYS A 116 6.07 8.21 -10.53
N ALA A 117 5.76 8.61 -9.30
CA ALA A 117 6.04 7.82 -8.10
C ALA A 117 4.79 7.04 -7.66
N THR A 118 4.95 5.73 -7.43
CA THR A 118 3.96 4.87 -6.76
C THR A 118 4.29 4.76 -5.27
N PHE A 119 3.30 4.43 -4.42
CA PHE A 119 3.51 4.32 -2.97
C PHE A 119 4.58 3.30 -2.59
N SER A 120 4.62 2.14 -3.27
CA SER A 120 5.65 1.10 -3.07
C SER A 120 7.07 1.56 -3.42
N ASN A 121 7.22 2.46 -4.38
CA ASN A 121 8.52 2.99 -4.81
C ASN A 121 9.01 4.14 -3.90
N ILE A 122 8.12 4.82 -3.15
CA ILE A 122 8.52 5.95 -2.29
C ILE A 122 9.41 5.47 -1.13
N GLU A 123 9.13 4.30 -0.54
CA GLU A 123 9.96 3.74 0.53
C GLU A 123 11.37 3.38 0.02
N GLN A 124 11.46 2.77 -1.15
CA GLN A 124 12.74 2.47 -1.79
C GLN A 124 13.51 3.75 -2.15
N GLN A 125 12.84 4.76 -2.71
CA GLN A 125 13.47 6.06 -2.99
C GLN A 125 13.88 6.82 -1.72
N GLN A 126 13.20 6.59 -0.59
CA GLN A 126 13.58 7.14 0.70
C GLN A 126 14.90 6.54 1.19
N ILE A 127 15.11 5.23 0.97
CA ILE A 127 16.37 4.55 1.26
C ILE A 127 17.48 5.05 0.32
N GLU A 128 17.21 5.10 -0.99
CA GLU A 128 18.14 5.63 -2.01
C GLU A 128 18.60 7.06 -1.67
N PHE A 129 17.68 7.93 -1.26
CA PHE A 129 18.02 9.29 -0.80
C PHE A 129 19.04 9.30 0.34
N VAL A 130 18.86 8.44 1.34
CA VAL A 130 19.77 8.38 2.48
C VAL A 130 21.13 7.86 2.03
N GLN A 131 21.16 6.82 1.19
CA GLN A 131 22.38 6.16 0.73
C GLN A 131 23.18 7.00 -0.26
N ASP A 132 22.54 7.58 -1.27
CA ASP A 132 23.22 8.21 -2.41
C ASP A 132 23.35 9.73 -2.25
N THR A 133 22.40 10.39 -1.57
CA THR A 133 22.47 11.82 -1.34
C THR A 133 23.13 12.15 -0.02
N ILE A 134 22.63 11.63 1.10
CA ILE A 134 23.00 12.10 2.44
C ILE A 134 24.31 11.46 2.91
N ARG A 135 24.46 10.15 2.80
CA ARG A 135 25.62 9.42 3.33
C ARG A 135 26.97 9.96 2.83
N PRO A 136 27.15 10.32 1.54
CA PRO A 136 28.43 10.90 1.09
C PRO A 136 28.79 12.21 1.78
N TRP A 137 27.81 13.03 2.18
CA TRP A 137 28.06 14.27 2.92
C TRP A 137 28.40 13.98 4.39
N LEU A 138 27.68 13.06 5.02
CA LEU A 138 27.96 12.65 6.39
C LEU A 138 29.38 12.08 6.52
N VAL A 139 29.76 11.17 5.62
CA VAL A 139 31.11 10.58 5.60
C VAL A 139 32.19 11.65 5.42
N ARG A 140 31.97 12.66 4.57
CA ARG A 140 32.92 13.79 4.43
C ARG A 140 33.06 14.56 5.75
N TRP A 141 31.97 14.80 6.45
CA TRP A 141 31.99 15.50 7.74
C TRP A 141 32.63 14.66 8.84
N GLU A 142 32.38 13.36 8.89
CA GLU A 142 33.01 12.41 9.80
C GLU A 142 34.52 12.35 9.60
N GLN A 143 34.96 12.20 8.34
CA GLN A 143 36.37 12.23 7.97
C GLN A 143 37.03 13.56 8.35
N HIS A 144 36.33 14.68 8.12
CA HIS A 144 36.86 16.00 8.49
C HIS A 144 36.95 16.18 10.01
N THR A 145 35.95 15.67 10.75
CA THR A 145 35.92 15.67 12.21
C THR A 145 37.08 14.85 12.76
N SER A 146 37.28 13.63 12.26
CA SER A 146 38.41 12.77 12.62
C SER A 146 39.75 13.42 12.29
N TRP A 147 39.87 14.08 11.14
CA TRP A 147 41.10 14.74 10.73
C TRP A 147 41.42 16.03 11.50
N LYS A 148 40.41 16.83 11.88
CA LYS A 148 40.61 18.15 12.49
C LYS A 148 40.48 18.18 14.00
N LEU A 149 39.66 17.31 14.59
CA LEU A 149 39.35 17.35 16.02
C LEU A 149 40.03 16.25 16.82
N LEU A 150 40.50 15.17 16.19
CA LEU A 150 41.19 14.06 16.86
C LEU A 150 42.69 14.08 16.54
N ASP A 151 43.51 13.86 17.56
CA ASP A 151 44.95 13.63 17.39
C ASP A 151 45.27 12.22 16.84
N GLU A 152 46.53 11.95 16.51
CA GLU A 152 46.92 10.67 15.91
C GLU A 152 46.72 9.45 16.83
N GLY A 153 46.87 9.63 18.15
CA GLY A 153 46.62 8.58 19.14
C GLY A 153 45.13 8.33 19.34
N GLU A 154 44.33 9.40 19.33
CA GLU A 154 42.89 9.38 19.48
C GLU A 154 42.18 8.73 18.30
N ARG A 155 42.64 8.95 17.07
CA ARG A 155 42.08 8.30 15.87
C ARG A 155 42.16 6.78 15.88
N ARG A 156 43.04 6.19 16.71
CA ARG A 156 43.13 4.73 16.86
C ARG A 156 42.08 4.16 17.81
N ARG A 157 41.50 5.00 18.67
CA ARG A 157 40.58 4.61 19.75
C ARG A 157 39.19 5.25 19.65
N LEU A 158 39.06 6.36 18.94
CA LEU A 158 37.83 7.13 18.76
C LEU A 158 37.54 7.31 17.26
N PHE A 159 36.26 7.25 16.91
CA PHE A 159 35.75 7.64 15.61
C PHE A 159 34.50 8.51 15.80
N ALA A 160 34.17 9.30 14.79
CA ALA A 160 32.94 10.09 14.75
C ALA A 160 32.09 9.53 13.62
N GLU A 161 30.82 9.23 13.91
CA GLU A 161 29.84 8.73 12.94
C GLU A 161 28.47 9.36 13.21
N PHE A 162 27.75 9.70 12.15
CA PHE A 162 26.35 10.10 12.22
C PHE A 162 25.45 8.87 12.22
N MET A 163 24.62 8.75 13.25
CA MET A 163 23.63 7.67 13.32
C MET A 163 22.47 7.92 12.34
N ILE A 164 22.54 7.32 11.15
CA ILE A 164 21.48 7.38 10.13
C ILE A 164 20.36 6.37 10.34
N ASP A 165 20.52 5.44 11.29
CA ASP A 165 19.58 4.36 11.56
C ASP A 165 18.17 4.87 11.89
N ALA A 166 18.06 6.03 12.53
CA ALA A 166 16.79 6.66 12.83
C ALA A 166 16.06 7.22 11.59
N LEU A 167 16.78 7.46 10.49
CA LEU A 167 16.22 7.83 9.18
C LEU A 167 15.79 6.61 8.37
N LEU A 168 16.43 5.46 8.62
CA LEU A 168 16.13 4.15 8.02
C LEU A 168 15.24 3.29 8.93
N ARG A 169 14.41 3.93 9.77
CA ARG A 169 13.74 3.32 10.94
C ARG A 169 12.92 2.05 10.66
N GLY A 170 12.45 1.85 9.42
CA GLY A 170 11.77 0.62 8.99
C GLY A 170 12.68 -0.60 8.79
N ASP A 171 13.99 -0.41 8.70
CA ASP A 171 14.99 -1.48 8.50
C ASP A 171 15.64 -1.94 9.81
N ILE A 172 15.35 -1.31 10.96
CA ILE A 172 15.96 -1.71 12.24
C ILE A 172 15.51 -3.12 12.65
N GLU A 173 14.23 -3.47 12.41
CA GLU A 173 13.71 -4.81 12.68
C GLU A 173 14.37 -5.85 11.78
N THR A 174 14.41 -5.60 10.47
CA THR A 174 15.08 -6.46 9.48
C THR A 174 16.57 -6.62 9.77
N ARG A 175 17.27 -5.52 10.13
CA ARG A 175 18.69 -5.55 10.52
C ARG A 175 18.92 -6.32 11.81
N ASN A 176 18.08 -6.11 12.83
CA ASN A 176 18.20 -6.87 14.08
C ASN A 176 17.90 -8.35 13.88
N ALA A 177 16.93 -8.69 13.03
CA ALA A 177 16.66 -10.07 12.64
C ALA A 177 17.86 -10.69 11.89
N ALA A 178 18.47 -9.96 10.95
CA ALA A 178 19.66 -10.41 10.23
C ALA A 178 20.86 -10.63 11.16
N LEU A 179 21.12 -9.69 12.08
CA LEU A 179 22.17 -9.83 13.10
C LEU A 179 21.88 -11.00 14.05
N SER A 180 20.60 -11.20 14.44
CA SER A 180 20.15 -12.32 15.27
C SER A 180 20.52 -13.64 14.61
N THR A 181 20.17 -13.80 13.35
CA THR A 181 20.52 -14.98 12.55
C THR A 181 22.04 -15.18 12.46
N GLN A 182 22.82 -14.12 12.20
CA GLN A 182 24.28 -14.21 12.14
C GLN A 182 24.91 -14.64 13.48
N ARG A 183 24.38 -14.14 14.60
CA ARG A 183 24.82 -14.49 15.95
C ARG A 183 24.48 -15.93 16.31
N MET A 184 23.26 -16.35 16.00
CA MET A 184 22.80 -17.72 16.22
C MET A 184 23.63 -18.72 15.42
N ASN A 185 23.96 -18.40 14.17
CA ASN A 185 24.78 -19.23 13.29
C ASN A 185 26.29 -19.19 13.62
N GLY A 186 26.72 -18.42 14.63
CA GLY A 186 28.12 -18.31 14.97
C GLY A 186 28.98 -17.50 14.00
N ALA A 187 28.37 -16.74 13.09
CA ALA A 187 29.11 -15.90 12.14
C ALA A 187 29.69 -14.65 12.81
N ILE A 188 29.05 -14.15 13.88
CA ILE A 188 29.51 -12.96 14.62
C ILE A 188 29.50 -13.18 16.14
N ASN A 189 30.47 -12.57 16.82
CA ASN A 189 30.53 -12.53 18.28
C ASN A 189 29.71 -11.35 18.87
N ALA A 190 29.53 -11.29 20.20
CA ALA A 190 28.72 -10.24 20.84
C ALA A 190 29.36 -8.86 20.72
N ASN A 191 30.70 -8.77 20.70
CA ASN A 191 31.41 -7.51 20.51
C ASN A 191 31.33 -7.02 19.06
N GLU A 192 31.31 -7.93 18.09
CA GLU A 192 31.09 -7.61 16.66
C GLU A 192 29.68 -7.08 16.44
N TRP A 193 28.65 -7.71 17.03
CA TRP A 193 27.29 -7.17 17.03
C TRP A 193 27.26 -5.76 17.63
N ARG A 194 27.84 -5.60 18.82
CA ARG A 194 27.83 -4.31 19.52
C ARG A 194 28.56 -3.23 18.74
N ALA A 195 29.66 -3.56 18.07
CA ALA A 195 30.35 -2.66 17.17
C ALA A 195 29.44 -2.22 16.00
N MET A 196 28.67 -3.13 15.39
CA MET A 196 27.70 -2.80 14.33
C MET A 196 26.51 -1.95 14.81
N LEU A 197 26.26 -1.91 16.12
CA LEU A 197 25.28 -1.02 16.76
C LEU A 197 25.92 0.21 17.42
N ASN A 198 27.20 0.47 17.19
CA ASN A 198 27.94 1.57 17.82
C ASN A 198 27.89 1.55 19.36
N MET A 199 27.88 0.36 19.95
CA MET A 199 27.92 0.12 21.38
C MET A 199 29.32 -0.30 21.83
N ASN A 200 29.71 0.12 23.05
CA ASN A 200 30.99 -0.27 23.63
C ASN A 200 31.11 -1.79 23.80
N PRO A 201 32.29 -2.38 23.54
CA PRO A 201 32.53 -3.81 23.70
C PRO A 201 32.40 -4.23 25.15
N ILE A 202 31.99 -5.49 25.36
CA ILE A 202 31.92 -6.12 26.67
C ILE A 202 33.29 -6.76 26.97
N PRO A 203 33.89 -6.49 28.14
CA PRO A 203 35.16 -7.09 28.52
C PRO A 203 35.03 -8.59 28.84
N GLY A 204 36.06 -9.36 28.52
CA GLY A 204 36.15 -10.78 28.82
C GLY A 204 35.43 -11.70 27.82
N ARG A 205 35.33 -12.99 28.18
CA ARG A 205 34.87 -14.07 27.29
C ARG A 205 33.44 -13.88 26.77
N ALA A 206 32.59 -13.18 27.52
CA ALA A 206 31.20 -12.92 27.13
C ALA A 206 31.08 -12.13 25.81
N GLY A 207 32.04 -11.25 25.51
CA GLY A 207 32.05 -10.44 24.31
C GLY A 207 32.62 -11.15 23.08
N THR A 208 33.58 -12.07 23.26
CA THR A 208 34.35 -12.69 22.17
C THR A 208 33.93 -14.13 21.84
N LEU A 209 32.98 -14.70 22.58
CA LEU A 209 32.48 -16.06 22.33
C LEU A 209 31.63 -16.10 21.06
N TYR A 210 32.00 -16.98 20.12
CA TYR A 210 31.14 -17.39 19.02
C TYR A 210 30.25 -18.55 19.49
N TRP A 211 28.98 -18.51 19.12
CA TRP A 211 28.07 -19.62 19.37
C TRP A 211 28.27 -20.66 18.27
N GLN A 212 28.23 -21.93 18.63
CA GLN A 212 28.21 -23.01 17.66
C GLN A 212 26.84 -23.68 17.78
N PRO A 213 25.99 -23.63 16.75
CA PRO A 213 24.74 -24.36 16.73
C PRO A 213 25.01 -25.85 16.96
N LEU A 214 24.32 -26.48 17.92
CA LEU A 214 24.49 -27.90 18.24
C LEU A 214 24.19 -28.84 17.05
N ASN A 215 23.43 -28.36 16.07
CA ASN A 215 22.99 -29.11 14.89
C ASN A 215 23.93 -28.98 13.67
N MET A 216 25.08 -28.31 13.80
CA MET A 216 26.09 -28.17 12.73
C MET A 216 27.37 -28.93 13.09
N THR A 217 27.27 -30.26 13.18
CA THR A 217 28.41 -31.18 13.27
C THR A 217 28.70 -31.82 11.90
N ASP A 218 29.97 -32.10 11.60
CA ASP A 218 30.34 -32.85 10.41
C ASP A 218 29.81 -34.30 10.52
N ALA A 219 29.30 -34.85 9.42
CA ALA A 219 28.60 -36.14 9.35
C ALA A 219 29.47 -37.40 9.65
N GLY A 220 30.64 -37.24 10.29
CA GLY A 220 31.68 -38.26 10.39
C GLY A 220 32.32 -38.47 11.77
N GLU A 221 31.95 -37.74 12.83
CA GLU A 221 32.51 -37.97 14.18
C GLU A 221 31.44 -38.39 15.20
N PRO A 222 31.70 -39.40 16.05
CA PRO A 222 30.72 -39.84 17.05
C PRO A 222 30.69 -38.88 18.25
N ASP A 223 29.46 -38.49 18.61
CA ASP A 223 29.14 -37.63 19.73
C ASP A 223 29.79 -38.11 21.03
N THR A 224 30.62 -37.25 21.60
CA THR A 224 30.86 -37.27 23.04
C THR A 224 30.44 -35.90 23.56
N ILE A 225 29.37 -35.86 24.36
CA ILE A 225 29.40 -35.34 25.75
C ILE A 225 27.99 -35.34 26.35
N ALA A 226 27.98 -35.89 27.57
CA ALA A 226 27.09 -35.76 28.72
C ALA A 226 25.77 -34.99 28.60
N ALA A 227 24.71 -35.72 28.96
CA ALA A 227 23.42 -35.20 29.38
C ALA A 227 23.53 -34.29 30.61
N SER A 228 22.91 -33.12 30.54
CA SER A 228 22.40 -32.42 31.71
C SER A 228 21.21 -31.53 31.34
N GLU A 229 20.10 -31.86 31.99
CA GLU A 229 18.89 -31.06 32.30
C GLU A 229 18.02 -30.57 31.13
N GLU A 230 16.81 -31.14 31.08
CA GLU A 230 15.72 -30.80 30.16
C GLU A 230 15.37 -29.30 30.22
N PRO A 231 15.35 -28.60 29.06
CA PRO A 231 14.70 -27.31 28.94
C PRO A 231 13.19 -27.45 29.16
N PRO A 232 12.47 -26.36 29.49
CA PRO A 232 11.01 -26.40 29.57
C PRO A 232 10.43 -26.87 28.23
N ALA A 233 9.35 -27.64 28.30
CA ALA A 233 8.68 -28.20 27.12
C ALA A 233 8.45 -27.11 26.06
N PRO A 234 8.77 -27.38 24.78
CA PRO A 234 8.43 -26.48 23.68
C PRO A 234 6.91 -26.29 23.62
N ASP A 235 6.45 -25.14 23.12
CA ASP A 235 5.04 -24.97 22.76
C ASP A 235 4.66 -26.06 21.74
N ASP A 236 3.44 -26.61 21.82
CA ASP A 236 2.94 -27.73 20.99
C ASP A 236 3.17 -27.51 19.47
N ASP A 237 3.21 -26.25 19.03
CA ASP A 237 3.47 -25.85 17.63
C ASP A 237 4.93 -26.13 17.17
N GLU A 238 5.93 -26.06 18.07
CA GLU A 238 7.35 -26.26 17.75
C GLU A 238 7.75 -27.74 17.66
N GLU A 239 7.11 -28.62 18.44
CA GLU A 239 7.33 -30.08 18.35
C GLU A 239 6.75 -30.64 17.05
N GLU A 240 5.60 -30.13 16.61
CA GLU A 240 4.95 -30.53 15.37
C GLU A 240 5.76 -30.08 14.13
N GLU A 241 6.27 -28.83 14.13
CA GLU A 241 7.06 -28.29 13.01
C GLU A 241 8.40 -29.03 12.81
N ASN A 242 9.04 -29.47 13.90
CA ASN A 242 10.30 -30.24 13.84
C ASN A 242 10.13 -31.69 13.33
N SER A 243 8.90 -32.22 13.33
CA SER A 243 8.59 -33.57 12.81
C SER A 243 8.35 -33.60 11.29
N LEU A 244 8.16 -32.44 10.67
CA LEU A 244 7.85 -32.29 9.24
C LEU A 244 9.09 -32.37 8.35
N SER A 245 8.91 -32.72 7.08
CA SER A 245 10.00 -32.69 6.11
C SER A 245 10.51 -31.25 5.89
N PRO A 246 11.78 -31.05 5.47
CA PRO A 246 12.30 -29.70 5.19
C PRO A 246 11.47 -28.92 4.15
N LYS A 247 10.79 -29.63 3.23
CA LYS A 247 9.88 -29.03 2.25
C LYS A 247 8.61 -28.50 2.93
N GLU A 248 7.99 -29.30 3.79
CA GLU A 248 6.79 -28.91 4.53
C GLU A 248 7.06 -27.79 5.54
N GLN A 249 8.22 -27.81 6.21
CA GLN A 249 8.67 -26.71 7.06
C GLN A 249 8.82 -25.40 6.27
N ARG A 250 9.43 -25.45 5.08
CA ARG A 250 9.53 -24.27 4.20
C ARG A 250 8.15 -23.75 3.82
N GLN A 251 7.24 -24.64 3.40
CA GLN A 251 5.89 -24.23 3.01
C GLN A 251 5.13 -23.62 4.20
N ARG A 252 5.17 -24.24 5.40
CA ARG A 252 4.56 -23.67 6.62
C ARG A 252 5.12 -22.27 6.96
N ARG A 253 6.44 -22.06 6.85
CA ARG A 253 7.05 -20.73 7.07
C ARG A 253 6.59 -19.67 6.07
N THR A 254 6.42 -20.04 4.81
CA THR A 254 5.91 -19.11 3.79
C THR A 254 4.44 -18.78 4.05
N VAL A 255 3.62 -19.76 4.43
CA VAL A 255 2.21 -19.53 4.85
C VAL A 255 2.14 -18.60 6.06
N GLN A 256 2.99 -18.80 7.08
CA GLN A 256 3.08 -17.87 8.22
C GLN A 256 3.45 -16.44 7.77
N SER A 257 4.34 -16.31 6.80
CA SER A 257 4.74 -15.01 6.25
C SER A 257 3.55 -14.32 5.55
N ARG A 258 2.77 -15.07 4.75
CA ARG A 258 1.54 -14.56 4.14
C ARG A 258 0.51 -14.13 5.18
N ARG A 259 0.35 -14.89 6.27
CA ARG A 259 -0.54 -14.53 7.38
C ARG A 259 -0.13 -13.24 8.08
N ARG A 260 1.18 -12.98 8.25
CA ARG A 260 1.67 -11.70 8.77
C ARG A 260 1.32 -10.54 7.84
N VAL A 261 1.49 -10.73 6.54
CA VAL A 261 1.07 -9.74 5.53
C VAL A 261 -0.45 -9.53 5.58
N ALA A 262 -1.24 -10.60 5.65
CA ALA A 262 -2.69 -10.54 5.80
C ALA A 262 -3.11 -9.67 6.99
N GLN A 263 -2.48 -9.88 8.15
CA GLN A 263 -2.74 -9.07 9.35
C GLN A 263 -2.38 -7.60 9.18
N ALA A 264 -1.28 -7.28 8.49
CA ALA A 264 -0.91 -5.89 8.20
C ALA A 264 -2.00 -5.16 7.38
N TYR A 265 -2.70 -5.88 6.50
CA TYR A 265 -3.79 -5.33 5.69
C TYR A 265 -5.13 -5.21 6.44
N LYS A 266 -5.28 -5.79 7.64
CA LYS A 266 -6.53 -5.70 8.43
C LYS A 266 -6.98 -4.26 8.61
N SER A 267 -6.05 -3.37 9.01
CA SER A 267 -6.34 -1.94 9.23
C SER A 267 -6.76 -1.20 7.96
N VAL A 268 -6.23 -1.61 6.80
CA VAL A 268 -6.53 -1.04 5.48
C VAL A 268 -7.95 -1.43 5.05
N PHE A 269 -8.30 -2.71 5.20
CA PHE A 269 -9.68 -3.18 4.98
C PHE A 269 -10.66 -2.50 5.94
N MET A 270 -10.34 -2.41 7.23
CA MET A 270 -11.18 -1.72 8.22
C MET A 270 -11.47 -0.28 7.78
N SER A 271 -10.43 0.46 7.36
CA SER A 271 -10.56 1.85 6.91
C SER A 271 -11.44 1.97 5.65
N ALA A 272 -11.32 1.03 4.70
CA ALA A 272 -12.16 1.01 3.50
C ALA A 272 -13.63 0.73 3.84
N VAL A 273 -13.88 -0.26 4.72
CA VAL A 273 -15.24 -0.61 5.16
C VAL A 273 -15.87 0.52 5.98
N GLN A 274 -15.12 1.23 6.82
CA GLN A 274 -15.61 2.42 7.54
C GLN A 274 -16.10 3.52 6.58
N ARG A 275 -15.39 3.76 5.47
CA ARG A 275 -15.83 4.73 4.44
C ARG A 275 -17.10 4.28 3.71
N ILE A 276 -17.27 2.97 3.52
CA ILE A 276 -18.51 2.39 2.98
C ILE A 276 -19.64 2.60 3.99
N LEU A 277 -19.45 2.19 5.25
CA LEU A 277 -20.45 2.27 6.30
C LEU A 277 -20.94 3.71 6.52
N ALA A 278 -20.03 4.70 6.56
CA ALA A 278 -20.41 6.10 6.72
C ALA A 278 -21.37 6.61 5.63
N LYS A 279 -21.25 6.10 4.39
CA LYS A 279 -22.15 6.42 3.28
C LYS A 279 -23.43 5.59 3.35
N GLU A 280 -23.32 4.31 3.69
CA GLU A 280 -24.42 3.35 3.79
C GLU A 280 -25.40 3.74 4.90
N THR A 281 -24.93 3.89 6.14
CA THR A 281 -25.79 4.15 7.30
C THR A 281 -26.55 5.47 7.12
N LYS A 282 -25.89 6.52 6.63
CA LYS A 282 -26.54 7.80 6.31
C LYS A 282 -27.66 7.65 5.26
N ALA A 283 -27.42 6.85 4.21
CA ALA A 283 -28.42 6.62 3.17
C ALA A 283 -29.60 5.78 3.68
N ILE A 284 -29.32 4.71 4.44
CA ILE A 284 -30.35 3.84 5.02
C ILE A 284 -31.19 4.60 6.05
N ARG A 285 -30.60 5.40 6.94
CA ARG A 285 -31.35 6.28 7.87
C ARG A 285 -32.33 7.19 7.13
N ARG A 286 -31.90 7.77 6.00
CA ARG A 286 -32.78 8.61 5.16
C ARG A 286 -33.92 7.81 4.53
N LEU A 287 -33.63 6.62 4.00
CA LEU A 287 -34.64 5.75 3.40
C LEU A 287 -35.64 5.22 4.44
N ALA A 288 -35.17 4.87 5.63
CA ALA A 288 -36.02 4.42 6.73
C ALA A 288 -36.99 5.53 7.15
N LYS A 289 -36.48 6.75 7.42
CA LYS A 289 -37.31 7.92 7.76
C LYS A 289 -38.35 8.25 6.70
N LYS A 290 -37.99 8.14 5.42
CA LYS A 290 -38.89 8.42 4.29
C LYS A 290 -40.04 7.40 4.21
N ASN A 291 -39.76 6.11 4.35
CA ASN A 291 -40.74 5.04 4.06
C ASN A 291 -41.62 4.69 5.28
N PHE A 292 -41.09 4.84 6.50
CA PHE A 292 -41.82 4.49 7.71
C PHE A 292 -42.60 5.65 8.34
N SER A 293 -42.57 6.86 7.76
CA SER A 293 -43.55 7.90 8.08
C SER A 293 -44.99 7.47 7.76
N GLU A 294 -45.16 6.51 6.83
CA GLU A 294 -46.45 5.96 6.39
C GLU A 294 -46.57 4.44 6.60
N ARG A 295 -45.66 3.83 7.39
CA ARG A 295 -45.59 2.38 7.70
C ARG A 295 -45.52 1.45 6.46
N GLN A 296 -44.79 1.84 5.42
CA GLN A 296 -44.75 1.11 4.15
C GLN A 296 -43.52 0.16 4.05
N LEU A 297 -43.64 -1.06 4.59
CA LEU A 297 -42.56 -2.08 4.51
C LEU A 297 -42.17 -2.42 3.05
N GLY A 298 -43.16 -2.58 2.17
CA GLY A 298 -42.93 -2.93 0.77
C GLY A 298 -42.12 -1.86 0.02
N GLU A 299 -42.43 -0.58 0.24
CA GLU A 299 -41.69 0.54 -0.35
C GLU A 299 -40.27 0.63 0.20
N PHE A 300 -40.08 0.43 1.51
CA PHE A 300 -38.75 0.38 2.10
C PHE A 300 -37.88 -0.71 1.46
N VAL A 301 -38.38 -1.94 1.36
CA VAL A 301 -37.66 -3.06 0.75
C VAL A 301 -37.34 -2.78 -0.73
N PHE A 302 -38.27 -2.18 -1.47
CA PHE A 302 -38.02 -1.76 -2.85
C PHE A 302 -36.90 -0.71 -2.93
N ASP A 303 -36.99 0.35 -2.14
CA ASP A 303 -36.04 1.48 -2.13
C ASP A 303 -34.62 1.04 -1.75
N ILE A 304 -34.46 0.17 -0.73
CA ILE A 304 -33.13 -0.34 -0.37
C ILE A 304 -32.53 -1.18 -1.50
N ASN A 305 -33.33 -2.01 -2.18
CA ASN A 305 -32.84 -2.81 -3.30
C ASN A 305 -32.39 -1.91 -4.47
N GLN A 306 -33.12 -0.83 -4.77
CA GLN A 306 -32.69 0.14 -5.78
C GLN A 306 -31.43 0.89 -5.36
N TYR A 307 -31.31 1.26 -4.09
CA TYR A 307 -30.10 1.87 -3.56
C TYR A 307 -28.87 0.96 -3.76
N TYR A 308 -28.95 -0.31 -3.33
CA TYR A 308 -27.82 -1.22 -3.43
C TYR A 308 -27.40 -1.59 -4.85
N LYS A 309 -28.31 -1.53 -5.84
CA LYS A 309 -27.96 -1.70 -7.27
C LYS A 309 -26.92 -0.68 -7.75
N THR A 310 -26.93 0.53 -7.19
CA THR A 310 -25.95 1.57 -7.54
C THR A 310 -24.82 1.63 -6.52
N PHE A 311 -25.13 1.45 -5.23
CA PHE A 311 -24.16 1.54 -4.15
C PHE A 311 -23.07 0.46 -4.20
N ARG A 312 -23.38 -0.72 -4.78
CA ARG A 312 -22.37 -1.76 -5.07
C ARG A 312 -21.13 -1.25 -5.82
N ASN A 313 -21.27 -0.23 -6.67
CA ASN A 313 -20.12 0.36 -7.37
C ASN A 313 -19.19 1.11 -6.41
N THR A 314 -19.75 1.70 -5.35
CA THR A 314 -18.96 2.34 -4.28
C THR A 314 -18.24 1.28 -3.46
N ILE A 315 -18.93 0.20 -3.09
CA ILE A 315 -18.34 -0.93 -2.35
C ILE A 315 -17.19 -1.54 -3.16
N SER A 316 -17.44 -1.91 -4.42
CA SER A 316 -16.46 -2.50 -5.32
C SER A 316 -15.25 -1.59 -5.52
N LYS A 317 -15.44 -0.26 -5.64
CA LYS A 317 -14.32 0.68 -5.76
C LYS A 317 -13.47 0.76 -4.50
N GLU A 318 -14.10 0.88 -3.33
CA GLU A 318 -13.39 1.06 -2.05
C GLU A 318 -12.65 -0.22 -1.63
N ILE A 319 -13.30 -1.38 -1.78
CA ILE A 319 -12.71 -2.68 -1.43
C ILE A 319 -11.75 -3.17 -2.53
N GLY A 320 -12.09 -2.97 -3.80
CA GLY A 320 -11.28 -3.43 -4.93
C GLY A 320 -9.88 -2.84 -4.96
N GLY A 321 -9.72 -1.56 -4.61
CA GLY A 321 -8.40 -0.95 -4.49
C GLY A 321 -7.53 -1.61 -3.41
N VAL A 322 -8.14 -2.04 -2.30
CA VAL A 322 -7.44 -2.79 -1.24
C VAL A 322 -7.09 -4.20 -1.74
N TYR A 323 -8.03 -4.89 -2.39
CA TYR A 323 -7.79 -6.22 -2.94
C TYR A 323 -6.70 -6.27 -4.00
N SER A 324 -6.60 -5.26 -4.87
CA SER A 324 -5.49 -5.19 -5.85
C SER A 324 -4.14 -5.13 -5.15
N GLN A 325 -3.96 -4.21 -4.20
CA GLN A 325 -2.71 -4.08 -3.45
C GLN A 325 -2.42 -5.31 -2.59
N TYR A 326 -3.47 -5.93 -2.06
CA TYR A 326 -3.34 -7.09 -1.21
C TYR A 326 -2.95 -8.34 -2.01
N GLY A 327 -3.58 -8.54 -3.17
CA GLY A 327 -3.23 -9.61 -4.10
C GLY A 327 -1.80 -9.46 -4.63
N GLU A 328 -1.38 -8.26 -5.01
CA GLU A 328 0.01 -7.97 -5.41
C GLU A 328 1.03 -8.36 -4.33
N ALA A 329 0.69 -8.23 -3.04
CA ALA A 329 1.56 -8.64 -1.94
C ALA A 329 1.56 -10.16 -1.70
N ILE A 330 0.40 -10.82 -1.86
CA ILE A 330 0.24 -12.26 -1.60
C ILE A 330 0.79 -13.13 -2.73
N TYR A 331 0.62 -12.69 -3.98
CA TYR A 331 1.00 -13.46 -5.18
C TYR A 331 2.44 -13.98 -5.17
N PRO A 332 3.50 -13.14 -4.99
CA PRO A 332 4.88 -13.63 -5.03
C PRO A 332 5.18 -14.61 -3.90
N MET A 333 4.53 -14.47 -2.75
CA MET A 333 4.70 -15.38 -1.61
C MET A 333 4.08 -16.76 -1.90
N ALA A 334 2.91 -16.78 -2.54
CA ALA A 334 2.30 -18.03 -2.99
C ALA A 334 3.07 -18.70 -4.14
N ALA A 335 3.68 -17.91 -5.01
CA ALA A 335 4.54 -18.41 -6.08
C ALA A 335 5.84 -19.03 -5.53
N ASP A 336 6.45 -18.43 -4.51
CA ASP A 336 7.65 -18.96 -3.84
C ASP A 336 7.43 -20.37 -3.23
N GLU A 337 6.24 -20.64 -2.70
CA GLU A 337 5.89 -21.95 -2.12
C GLU A 337 5.96 -23.10 -3.11
N ILE A 338 5.67 -22.81 -4.37
CA ILE A 338 5.71 -23.78 -5.47
C ILE A 338 6.98 -23.65 -6.31
N ASN A 339 7.93 -22.81 -5.88
CA ASN A 339 9.16 -22.45 -6.61
C ASN A 339 8.87 -21.91 -8.03
N ALA A 340 7.80 -21.14 -8.17
CA ALA A 340 7.49 -20.40 -9.39
C ALA A 340 8.04 -18.97 -9.26
N ASP A 341 8.84 -18.54 -10.23
CA ASP A 341 9.35 -17.18 -10.33
C ASP A 341 8.64 -16.46 -11.47
N VAL A 342 7.46 -15.91 -11.17
CA VAL A 342 6.60 -15.24 -12.15
C VAL A 342 5.97 -13.98 -11.55
N GLU A 343 5.76 -12.99 -12.40
CA GLU A 343 4.97 -11.80 -12.08
C GLU A 343 3.47 -12.09 -12.15
N PRO A 344 2.61 -11.29 -11.49
CA PRO A 344 1.16 -11.39 -11.62
C PRO A 344 0.69 -11.31 -13.07
N THR A 345 -0.10 -12.28 -13.51
CA THR A 345 -0.63 -12.34 -14.88
C THR A 345 -1.87 -11.46 -15.05
N ALA A 346 -2.24 -11.15 -16.30
CA ALA A 346 -3.51 -10.50 -16.60
C ALA A 346 -4.72 -11.33 -16.11
N GLU A 347 -4.59 -12.66 -16.10
CA GLU A 347 -5.59 -13.58 -15.58
C GLU A 347 -5.74 -13.47 -14.06
N TYR A 348 -4.62 -13.27 -13.34
CA TYR A 348 -4.66 -12.99 -11.90
C TYR A 348 -5.37 -11.67 -11.59
N MET A 349 -5.06 -10.61 -12.34
CA MET A 349 -5.74 -9.32 -12.16
C MET A 349 -7.24 -9.42 -12.44
N ALA A 350 -7.63 -10.21 -13.45
CA ALA A 350 -9.04 -10.51 -13.71
C ALA A 350 -9.70 -11.28 -12.57
N TYR A 351 -8.99 -12.26 -11.99
CA TYR A 351 -9.46 -13.00 -10.82
C TYR A 351 -9.65 -12.09 -9.59
N VAL A 352 -8.72 -11.18 -9.30
CA VAL A 352 -8.86 -10.22 -8.19
C VAL A 352 -10.09 -9.32 -8.38
N ALA A 353 -10.39 -8.91 -9.63
CA ALA A 353 -11.60 -8.16 -9.94
C ALA A 353 -12.88 -8.99 -9.74
N GLU A 354 -12.89 -10.26 -10.15
CA GLU A 354 -14.00 -11.20 -9.90
C GLU A 354 -14.21 -11.47 -8.41
N PHE A 355 -13.11 -11.61 -7.66
CA PHE A 355 -13.12 -11.79 -6.20
C PHE A 355 -13.75 -10.58 -5.50
N THR A 356 -13.38 -9.37 -5.93
CA THR A 356 -13.97 -8.11 -5.45
C THR A 356 -15.47 -8.05 -5.71
N GLU A 357 -15.91 -8.47 -6.89
CA GLU A 357 -17.32 -8.49 -7.28
C GLU A 357 -18.12 -9.51 -6.46
N THR A 358 -17.56 -10.70 -6.22
CA THR A 358 -18.16 -11.73 -5.37
C THR A 358 -18.31 -11.26 -3.93
N THR A 359 -17.27 -10.63 -3.38
CA THR A 359 -17.31 -10.00 -2.05
C THR A 359 -18.36 -8.89 -1.98
N THR A 360 -18.45 -8.07 -3.01
CA THR A 360 -19.44 -6.97 -3.09
C THR A 360 -20.86 -7.52 -3.09
N LYS A 361 -21.15 -8.58 -3.86
CA LYS A 361 -22.44 -9.26 -3.84
C LYS A 361 -22.77 -9.79 -2.45
N ARG A 362 -21.83 -10.47 -1.80
CA ARG A 362 -21.98 -11.01 -0.44
C ARG A 362 -22.29 -9.91 0.58
N TYR A 363 -21.58 -8.79 0.52
CA TYR A 363 -21.82 -7.61 1.36
C TYR A 363 -23.26 -7.10 1.19
N VAL A 364 -23.67 -6.87 -0.06
CA VAL A 364 -25.00 -6.34 -0.38
C VAL A 364 -26.10 -7.28 0.06
N SER A 365 -25.99 -8.58 -0.26
CA SER A 365 -26.96 -9.60 0.14
C SER A 365 -27.12 -9.66 1.65
N SER A 366 -26.00 -9.59 2.40
CA SER A 366 -26.03 -9.55 3.86
C SER A 366 -26.70 -8.28 4.40
N SER A 367 -26.36 -7.10 3.88
CA SER A 367 -26.99 -5.83 4.28
C SER A 367 -28.50 -5.86 4.05
N VAL A 368 -28.94 -6.24 2.83
CA VAL A 368 -30.36 -6.28 2.47
C VAL A 368 -31.12 -7.28 3.33
N ALA A 369 -30.58 -8.47 3.57
CA ALA A 369 -31.22 -9.49 4.40
C ALA A 369 -31.39 -9.01 5.85
N GLN A 370 -30.35 -8.42 6.44
CA GLN A 370 -30.40 -7.90 7.81
C GLN A 370 -31.40 -6.75 7.94
N LEU A 371 -31.35 -5.77 7.03
CA LEU A 371 -32.27 -4.63 7.04
C LEU A 371 -33.72 -5.04 6.81
N THR A 372 -33.96 -5.97 5.88
CA THR A 372 -35.31 -6.52 5.62
C THR A 372 -35.84 -7.30 6.82
N LYS A 373 -34.96 -7.95 7.58
CA LYS A 373 -35.34 -8.67 8.81
C LYS A 373 -35.79 -7.69 9.89
N VAL A 374 -34.96 -6.70 10.24
CA VAL A 374 -35.29 -5.73 11.30
C VAL A 374 -36.45 -4.79 10.93
N ALA A 375 -36.67 -4.56 9.63
CA ALA A 375 -37.81 -3.77 9.15
C ALA A 375 -39.18 -4.42 9.42
N LYS A 376 -39.23 -5.70 9.80
CA LYS A 376 -40.47 -6.43 10.13
C LYS A 376 -40.86 -6.36 11.61
N GLU A 377 -40.01 -5.78 12.45
CA GLU A 377 -40.27 -5.62 13.89
C GLU A 377 -41.42 -4.64 14.13
N GLU A 378 -41.97 -4.62 15.36
CA GLU A 378 -43.11 -3.76 15.72
C GLU A 378 -42.80 -2.26 15.57
N ASP A 379 -41.56 -1.85 15.88
CA ASP A 379 -41.02 -0.51 15.60
C ASP A 379 -39.84 -0.60 14.61
N PRO A 380 -40.11 -0.55 13.29
CA PRO A 380 -39.08 -0.66 12.26
C PRO A 380 -38.03 0.45 12.31
N LEU A 381 -38.39 1.67 12.72
CA LEU A 381 -37.45 2.79 12.74
C LEU A 381 -36.42 2.62 13.85
N ALA A 382 -36.89 2.27 15.05
CA ALA A 382 -36.00 1.99 16.17
C ALA A 382 -35.10 0.78 15.89
N ALA A 383 -35.68 -0.32 15.38
CA ALA A 383 -34.93 -1.54 15.08
C ALA A 383 -33.87 -1.35 13.97
N ILE A 384 -34.16 -0.51 12.97
CA ILE A 384 -33.17 -0.14 11.95
C ILE A 384 -32.06 0.73 12.57
N GLU A 385 -32.39 1.73 13.40
CA GLU A 385 -31.37 2.58 14.01
C GLU A 385 -30.42 1.77 14.90
N GLU A 386 -30.95 0.91 15.78
CA GLU A 386 -30.14 0.01 16.63
C GLU A 386 -29.21 -0.89 15.79
N ARG A 387 -29.72 -1.44 14.68
CA ARG A 387 -28.92 -2.22 13.73
C ARG A 387 -27.78 -1.40 13.13
N LEU A 388 -28.03 -0.15 12.77
CA LEU A 388 -27.02 0.71 12.15
C LEU A 388 -25.97 1.17 13.16
N GLU A 389 -26.35 1.47 14.41
CA GLU A 389 -25.41 1.78 15.50
C GLU A 389 -24.48 0.59 15.76
N HIS A 390 -25.05 -0.62 15.87
CA HIS A 390 -24.25 -1.84 16.02
C HIS A 390 -23.29 -2.08 14.84
N TRP A 391 -23.72 -1.74 13.61
CA TRP A 391 -22.85 -1.80 12.44
C TRP A 391 -21.70 -0.79 12.50
N GLU A 392 -21.96 0.44 12.94
CA GLU A 392 -20.95 1.48 13.07
C GLU A 392 -19.85 1.09 14.08
N GLU A 393 -20.20 0.31 15.11
CA GLU A 393 -19.26 -0.18 16.11
C GLU A 393 -18.44 -1.40 15.66
N THR A 394 -19.09 -2.42 15.07
CA THR A 394 -18.47 -3.76 14.96
C THR A 394 -18.21 -4.23 13.54
N ARG A 395 -18.98 -3.73 12.57
CA ARG A 395 -19.05 -4.35 11.23
C ARG A 395 -17.76 -4.19 10.43
N ALA A 396 -17.06 -3.08 10.60
CA ALA A 396 -15.79 -2.84 9.93
C ALA A 396 -14.73 -3.88 10.34
N GLU A 397 -14.61 -4.16 11.63
CA GLU A 397 -13.66 -5.16 12.13
C GLU A 397 -14.07 -6.58 11.72
N GLN A 398 -15.36 -6.92 11.84
CA GLN A 398 -15.86 -8.24 11.45
C GLN A 398 -15.57 -8.54 9.97
N ILE A 399 -15.85 -7.58 9.09
CA ILE A 399 -15.59 -7.73 7.67
C ILE A 399 -14.09 -7.79 7.42
N ALA A 400 -13.30 -6.84 7.93
CA ALA A 400 -11.85 -6.85 7.70
C ALA A 400 -11.17 -8.14 8.19
N SER A 401 -11.55 -8.64 9.37
CA SER A 401 -10.99 -9.89 9.91
C SER A 401 -11.32 -11.10 9.04
N ARG A 402 -12.49 -11.09 8.38
CA ARG A 402 -12.84 -12.11 7.40
C ARG A 402 -12.06 -11.95 6.10
N GLU A 403 -12.06 -10.73 5.53
CA GLU A 403 -11.52 -10.48 4.20
C GLU A 403 -9.99 -10.70 4.12
N ILE A 404 -9.25 -10.50 5.22
CA ILE A 404 -7.82 -10.85 5.26
C ILE A 404 -7.59 -12.37 5.18
N VAL A 405 -8.49 -13.21 5.71
CA VAL A 405 -8.36 -14.66 5.63
C VAL A 405 -8.88 -15.16 4.27
N ASP A 406 -10.05 -14.67 3.85
CA ASP A 406 -10.71 -15.03 2.60
C ASP A 406 -9.84 -14.64 1.38
N GLY A 407 -9.28 -13.42 1.41
CA GLY A 407 -8.42 -12.91 0.35
C GLY A 407 -7.06 -13.59 0.30
N GLU A 408 -6.39 -13.79 1.45
CA GLU A 408 -5.10 -14.49 1.51
C GLU A 408 -5.19 -15.86 0.83
N ALA A 409 -6.16 -16.65 1.27
CA ALA A 409 -6.29 -18.02 0.82
C ALA A 409 -6.81 -18.12 -0.62
N GLY A 410 -7.75 -17.27 -1.01
CA GLY A 410 -8.25 -17.23 -2.40
C GLY A 410 -7.15 -16.84 -3.40
N PHE A 411 -6.35 -15.83 -3.06
CA PHE A 411 -5.24 -15.38 -3.90
C PHE A 411 -4.12 -16.42 -4.01
N ALA A 412 -3.73 -17.06 -2.90
CA ALA A 412 -2.76 -18.14 -2.92
C ALA A 412 -3.27 -19.36 -3.72
N GLN A 413 -4.53 -19.74 -3.52
CA GLN A 413 -5.18 -20.84 -4.24
C GLN A 413 -5.18 -20.62 -5.76
N PHE A 414 -5.44 -19.40 -6.22
CA PHE A 414 -5.36 -19.09 -7.66
C PHE A 414 -3.97 -19.40 -8.23
N VAL A 415 -2.91 -19.01 -7.51
CA VAL A 415 -1.52 -19.28 -7.92
C VAL A 415 -1.30 -20.78 -8.03
N TYR A 416 -1.64 -21.55 -7.00
CA TYR A 416 -1.46 -23.00 -7.00
C TYR A 416 -2.14 -23.66 -8.20
N TYR A 417 -3.41 -23.33 -8.44
CA TYR A 417 -4.17 -23.88 -9.56
C TYR A 417 -3.66 -23.46 -10.93
N SER A 418 -3.03 -22.28 -11.05
CA SER A 418 -2.42 -21.83 -12.30
C SER A 418 -1.18 -22.66 -12.67
N PHE A 419 -0.52 -23.25 -11.67
CA PHE A 419 0.65 -24.10 -11.84
C PHE A 419 0.37 -25.60 -11.66
N GLY A 420 -0.90 -25.99 -11.56
CA GLY A 420 -1.31 -27.39 -11.50
C GLY A 420 -1.19 -28.05 -10.12
N PHE A 421 -0.98 -27.27 -9.07
CA PHE A 421 -0.93 -27.78 -7.70
C PHE A 421 -2.34 -27.93 -7.12
N SER A 422 -2.50 -28.88 -6.18
CA SER A 422 -3.68 -28.98 -5.35
C SER A 422 -3.62 -27.97 -4.19
N THR A 423 -4.71 -27.82 -3.45
CA THR A 423 -4.77 -26.93 -2.27
C THR A 423 -5.03 -27.75 -1.02
N VAL A 424 -4.20 -27.57 -0.01
CA VAL A 424 -4.35 -28.16 1.32
C VAL A 424 -4.89 -27.11 2.28
N TRP A 425 -5.93 -27.42 3.05
CA TRP A 425 -6.37 -26.53 4.14
C TRP A 425 -5.40 -26.67 5.31
N VAL A 426 -4.98 -25.53 5.88
CA VAL A 426 -4.11 -25.52 7.05
C VAL A 426 -4.63 -24.62 8.16
N THR A 427 -4.48 -25.07 9.40
CA THR A 427 -4.82 -24.33 10.62
C THR A 427 -3.58 -23.99 11.43
N PHE A 428 -3.64 -22.90 12.20
CA PHE A 428 -2.54 -22.47 13.08
C PHE A 428 -3.04 -22.11 14.47
N GLY A 429 -2.34 -22.53 15.52
CA GLY A 429 -2.71 -22.26 16.90
C GLY A 429 -4.09 -22.82 17.25
N LYS A 430 -4.85 -22.11 18.11
CA LYS A 430 -6.17 -22.55 18.57
C LYS A 430 -7.27 -22.23 17.56
N ASN A 431 -7.94 -23.25 17.05
CA ASN A 431 -9.05 -23.13 16.12
C ASN A 431 -10.31 -23.80 16.64
N CYS A 432 -11.40 -23.68 15.89
CA CYS A 432 -12.64 -24.37 16.22
C CYS A 432 -12.61 -25.80 15.68
N PRO A 433 -13.43 -26.72 16.25
CA PRO A 433 -13.51 -28.11 15.80
C PRO A 433 -13.79 -28.27 14.30
N TYR A 434 -14.48 -27.30 13.69
CA TYR A 434 -14.74 -27.30 12.25
C TYR A 434 -13.47 -27.08 11.44
N CYS A 435 -12.65 -26.10 11.80
CA CYS A 435 -11.42 -25.81 11.09
C CYS A 435 -10.36 -26.88 11.33
N ASP A 436 -10.22 -27.37 12.56
CA ASP A 436 -9.29 -28.46 12.89
C ASP A 436 -9.61 -29.74 12.11
N SER A 437 -10.90 -30.05 11.93
CA SER A 437 -11.31 -31.22 11.13
C SER A 437 -11.05 -31.08 9.62
N LEU A 438 -10.79 -29.86 9.13
CA LEU A 438 -10.44 -29.60 7.75
C LEU A 438 -8.92 -29.54 7.54
N ASP A 439 -8.13 -29.42 8.61
CA ASP A 439 -6.68 -29.37 8.54
C ASP A 439 -6.10 -30.60 7.81
N GLY A 440 -5.19 -30.35 6.86
CA GLY A 440 -4.60 -31.38 6.01
C GLY A 440 -5.50 -31.90 4.88
N MET A 441 -6.79 -31.52 4.80
CA MET A 441 -7.67 -31.92 3.70
C MET A 441 -7.17 -31.30 2.38
N VAL A 442 -7.25 -32.06 1.29
CA VAL A 442 -6.75 -31.64 -0.03
C VAL A 442 -7.88 -31.55 -1.04
N ILE A 443 -7.91 -30.49 -1.84
CA ILE A 443 -8.82 -30.33 -2.98
C ILE A 443 -8.10 -29.92 -4.25
N SER A 444 -8.58 -30.40 -5.40
CA SER A 444 -8.13 -29.97 -6.73
C SER A 444 -9.02 -28.85 -7.27
N ARG A 445 -8.56 -28.18 -8.35
CA ARG A 445 -9.31 -27.11 -9.01
C ARG A 445 -10.75 -27.54 -9.35
N GLY A 446 -11.73 -26.76 -8.91
CA GLY A 446 -13.16 -26.99 -9.14
C GLY A 446 -13.85 -27.85 -8.07
N MET A 447 -13.11 -28.38 -7.10
CA MET A 447 -13.65 -29.05 -5.92
C MET A 447 -13.86 -28.05 -4.76
N ASN A 448 -14.57 -28.46 -3.71
CA ASN A 448 -14.82 -27.65 -2.52
C ASN A 448 -14.56 -28.48 -1.27
N PHE A 449 -14.06 -27.83 -0.21
CA PHE A 449 -13.98 -28.44 1.12
C PHE A 449 -15.38 -28.68 1.70
N LEU A 450 -16.26 -27.68 1.54
CA LEU A 450 -17.67 -27.77 1.95
C LEU A 450 -18.56 -27.36 0.78
N SER A 451 -19.58 -28.17 0.49
CA SER A 451 -20.55 -27.89 -0.57
C SER A 451 -21.73 -27.09 -0.02
N ALA A 452 -22.28 -26.18 -0.84
CA ALA A 452 -23.45 -25.39 -0.47
C ALA A 452 -24.62 -26.28 -0.02
N GLY A 453 -25.21 -25.97 1.13
CA GLY A 453 -26.35 -26.70 1.69
C GLY A 453 -26.00 -28.03 2.38
N GLN A 454 -24.74 -28.44 2.39
CA GLN A 454 -24.29 -29.61 3.14
C GLN A 454 -24.24 -29.27 4.64
N ALA A 455 -24.82 -30.14 5.47
CA ALA A 455 -24.63 -30.09 6.92
C ALA A 455 -23.30 -30.76 7.27
N PHE A 456 -22.41 -30.03 7.93
CA PHE A 456 -21.10 -30.49 8.35
C PHE A 456 -20.97 -30.37 9.87
N GLN A 457 -20.75 -31.50 10.55
CA GLN A 457 -20.59 -31.55 12.00
C GLN A 457 -19.48 -32.54 12.38
N PRO A 458 -18.25 -32.06 12.57
CA PRO A 458 -17.15 -32.89 13.03
C PRO A 458 -17.26 -33.19 14.53
N GLU A 459 -16.43 -34.13 14.99
CA GLU A 459 -16.33 -34.47 16.41
C GLU A 459 -15.92 -33.23 17.23
N GLY A 460 -16.60 -32.99 18.36
CA GLY A 460 -16.40 -31.79 19.18
C GLY A 460 -17.21 -30.55 18.77
N ALA A 461 -17.98 -30.58 17.67
CA ALA A 461 -18.86 -29.48 17.26
C ALA A 461 -20.26 -29.56 17.92
N ASP A 462 -20.69 -28.46 18.55
CA ASP A 462 -21.98 -28.34 19.25
C ASP A 462 -23.21 -28.43 18.33
N SER A 463 -23.07 -28.07 17.05
CA SER A 463 -24.19 -28.01 16.09
C SER A 463 -23.71 -28.23 14.65
N PRO A 464 -24.57 -28.61 13.69
CA PRO A 464 -24.16 -28.70 12.30
C PRO A 464 -23.95 -27.32 11.65
N LEU A 465 -22.81 -27.13 11.01
CA LEU A 465 -22.52 -25.99 10.15
C LEU A 465 -23.14 -26.21 8.77
N VAL A 466 -24.00 -25.30 8.32
CA VAL A 466 -24.57 -25.31 6.96
C VAL A 466 -24.07 -24.08 6.22
N VAL A 467 -23.25 -24.29 5.20
CA VAL A 467 -22.70 -23.20 4.39
C VAL A 467 -23.67 -22.81 3.27
N SER A 468 -23.90 -21.51 3.10
CA SER A 468 -24.82 -20.98 2.08
C SER A 468 -24.24 -21.02 0.66
N GLY A 469 -22.93 -21.24 0.52
CA GLY A 469 -22.21 -21.31 -0.74
C GLY A 469 -21.09 -22.33 -0.64
N ASN A 470 -20.54 -22.70 -1.79
CA ASN A 470 -19.38 -23.58 -1.86
C ASN A 470 -18.17 -22.90 -1.21
N VAL A 471 -17.43 -23.65 -0.40
CA VAL A 471 -16.21 -23.20 0.29
C VAL A 471 -15.02 -23.94 -0.32
N SER A 472 -14.26 -23.26 -1.18
CA SER A 472 -13.02 -23.79 -1.76
C SER A 472 -11.76 -23.35 -0.99
N HIS A 473 -11.86 -22.39 -0.07
CA HIS A 473 -10.75 -21.94 0.76
C HIS A 473 -11.26 -21.36 2.09
N PRO A 474 -10.39 -21.17 3.10
CA PRO A 474 -10.67 -20.46 4.34
C PRO A 474 -11.32 -19.09 4.18
N GLY A 475 -12.03 -18.64 5.23
CA GLY A 475 -12.89 -17.44 5.21
C GLY A 475 -14.40 -17.73 5.35
N ALA A 476 -14.78 -18.99 5.67
CA ALA A 476 -16.17 -19.42 5.82
C ALA A 476 -16.86 -18.81 7.06
N HIS A 477 -16.14 -18.68 8.18
CA HIS A 477 -16.58 -17.98 9.39
C HIS A 477 -15.40 -17.24 10.04
N GLY A 478 -15.68 -16.34 10.98
CA GLY A 478 -14.65 -15.61 11.72
C GLY A 478 -14.11 -16.39 12.93
N GLY A 479 -13.00 -15.92 13.48
CA GLY A 479 -12.46 -16.37 14.78
C GLY A 479 -11.46 -17.52 14.72
N CYS A 480 -11.19 -18.08 13.54
CA CYS A 480 -10.15 -19.09 13.35
C CYS A 480 -9.05 -18.60 12.43
N ASP A 481 -7.88 -19.21 12.59
CA ASP A 481 -6.65 -18.82 11.94
C ASP A 481 -6.23 -19.90 10.94
N CYS A 482 -6.86 -19.81 9.78
CA CYS A 482 -6.78 -20.80 8.72
C CYS A 482 -6.16 -20.19 7.47
N SER A 483 -5.47 -21.00 6.69
CA SER A 483 -4.89 -20.64 5.40
C SER A 483 -4.88 -21.86 4.48
N VAL A 484 -4.23 -21.73 3.34
CA VAL A 484 -4.01 -22.81 2.39
C VAL A 484 -2.53 -23.02 2.11
N MET A 485 -2.18 -24.24 1.77
CA MET A 485 -0.84 -24.61 1.32
C MET A 485 -0.92 -25.30 -0.04
N ALA A 486 0.15 -25.20 -0.83
CA ALA A 486 0.28 -25.96 -2.07
C ALA A 486 0.43 -27.46 -1.80
N GLY A 487 -0.53 -28.25 -2.28
CA GLY A 487 -0.48 -29.71 -2.28
C GLY A 487 0.09 -30.27 -3.58
N ILE A 488 0.58 -31.52 -3.53
CA ILE A 488 1.11 -32.25 -4.69
C ILE A 488 -0.04 -32.74 -5.59
#